data_AF-A0AA47MA60-F1
#
_entry.id   AF-A0AA47MA60-F1
#
_cell.length_a   1.000
_cell.length_b   1.000
_cell.length_c   1.000
_cell.angle_alpha   90.00
_cell.angle_beta   90.00
_cell.angle_gamma   90.00
#
_symmetry.space_group_name_H-M   'P 1'
#
loop_
_entity.id
_entity.type
_entity.pdbx_description
1 polymer ?
#
loop_
_entity_poly.entity_id
_entity_poly.type
_entity_poly.pdbx_seq_one_letter_code
_entity_poly.pdbx_strand_id
1 'polypeptide(L)'
;MARLVAVCRDGEEDFPFLARQIPLYIDDTLTMVMEFSDDVMNLDSQHINTSRWKQFVEYHSKLKQQDLNTAMMVTSREVFCTLAQLVPCVGCRRSVECLFSRLVESGNPALEPLTVKTTAMLSVTKACLADAKKLYTLFYVHGSKLNDMIDAIPKSKKNKRCQLHSLDTHKPKPLGQLDSVETN
;
A
#
# COMPACT_ATOMS: atom_id res chain seq x y z
N MET A 1 -1.96 8.44 -0.96
CA MET A 1 -3.16 7.98 -1.69
C MET A 1 -2.81 7.78 -3.16
N ALA A 2 -3.59 6.99 -3.90
CA ALA A 2 -3.37 6.74 -5.32
C ALA A 2 -4.28 7.62 -6.19
N ARG A 3 -3.81 8.02 -7.38
CA ARG A 3 -4.58 8.81 -8.35
C ARG A 3 -4.65 8.08 -9.70
N LEU A 4 -5.76 8.25 -10.41
CA LEU A 4 -5.89 7.79 -11.80
C LEU A 4 -5.07 8.71 -12.69
N VAL A 5 -4.15 8.14 -13.49
CA VAL A 5 -3.27 8.91 -14.39
C VAL A 5 -3.51 8.62 -15.87
N ALA A 6 -4.06 7.45 -16.20
CA ALA A 6 -4.42 7.11 -17.56
C ALA A 6 -5.56 6.08 -17.61
N VAL A 7 -6.24 6.03 -18.75
CA VAL A 7 -7.23 5.02 -19.10
C VAL A 7 -6.88 4.53 -20.50
N CYS A 8 -6.57 3.24 -20.62
CA CYS A 8 -6.13 2.60 -21.85
C CYS A 8 -7.22 1.68 -22.35
N ARG A 9 -7.50 1.73 -23.66
CA ARG A 9 -8.48 0.87 -24.33
C ARG A 9 -7.81 -0.15 -25.23
N ASP A 10 -8.53 -1.24 -25.52
CA ASP A 10 -8.05 -2.27 -26.47
C ASP A 10 -7.71 -1.66 -27.83
N GLY A 11 -6.58 -2.08 -28.39
CA GLY A 11 -6.04 -1.57 -29.65
C GLY A 11 -5.23 -0.26 -29.56
N GLU A 12 -5.06 0.34 -28.38
CA GLU A 12 -4.10 1.42 -28.14
C GLU A 12 -2.68 0.85 -27.90
N GLU A 13 -1.63 1.64 -28.15
CA GLU A 13 -0.25 1.23 -27.89
C GLU A 13 -0.01 0.90 -26.41
N ASP A 14 0.95 0.00 -26.13
CA ASP A 14 1.32 -0.40 -24.77
C ASP A 14 1.66 0.83 -23.91
N PHE A 15 0.95 0.97 -22.78
CA PHE A 15 1.16 2.09 -21.88
C PHE A 15 2.51 1.96 -21.14
N PRO A 16 3.44 2.92 -21.27
CA PRO A 16 4.72 2.86 -20.59
C PRO A 16 4.56 3.22 -19.11
N PHE A 17 4.45 2.22 -18.24
CA PHE A 17 4.33 2.43 -16.80
C PHE A 17 5.55 3.16 -16.24
N LEU A 18 5.30 4.27 -15.54
CA LEU A 18 6.33 4.94 -14.74
C LEU A 18 6.47 4.29 -13.36
N ALA A 19 7.45 4.76 -12.58
CA ALA A 19 7.59 4.37 -11.19
C ALA A 19 6.28 4.62 -10.43
N ARG A 20 5.94 3.72 -9.51
CA ARG A 20 4.74 3.80 -8.67
C ARG A 20 3.40 3.75 -9.41
N GLN A 21 3.41 3.39 -10.68
CA GLN A 21 2.20 3.17 -11.47
C GLN A 21 1.87 1.68 -11.56
N ILE A 22 0.60 1.35 -11.35
CA ILE A 22 0.08 -0.01 -11.48
C ILE A 22 -1.10 -0.04 -12.45
N PRO A 23 -1.20 -1.08 -13.30
CA PRO A 23 -2.41 -1.34 -14.06
C PRO A 23 -3.50 -1.92 -13.16
N LEU A 24 -4.71 -1.45 -13.37
CA LEU A 24 -5.95 -1.98 -12.81
C LEU A 24 -6.84 -2.39 -13.99
N TYR A 25 -6.82 -3.68 -14.30
CA TYR A 25 -7.62 -4.30 -15.34
C TYR A 25 -9.09 -4.35 -14.91
N ILE A 26 -9.97 -3.61 -15.60
CA ILE A 26 -11.41 -3.58 -15.33
C ILE A 26 -12.10 -4.71 -16.09
N ASP A 27 -11.81 -4.80 -17.39
CA ASP A 27 -12.22 -5.86 -18.30
C ASP A 27 -11.15 -6.05 -19.38
N ASP A 28 -11.43 -6.92 -20.36
CA ASP A 28 -10.50 -7.25 -21.45
C ASP A 28 -10.19 -6.04 -22.36
N THR A 29 -11.02 -4.99 -22.29
CA THR A 29 -10.95 -3.82 -23.16
C THR A 29 -10.56 -2.53 -22.46
N LEU A 30 -10.48 -2.54 -21.12
CA LEU A 30 -10.31 -1.34 -20.31
C LEU A 30 -9.30 -1.57 -19.18
N THR A 31 -8.21 -0.82 -19.23
CA THR A 31 -7.21 -0.76 -18.17
C THR A 31 -7.11 0.65 -17.60
N MET A 32 -7.17 0.77 -16.28
CA MET A 32 -6.95 2.04 -15.58
C MET A 32 -5.54 2.04 -14.99
N VAL A 33 -4.79 3.13 -15.15
CA VAL A 33 -3.46 3.27 -14.56
C VAL A 33 -3.53 4.11 -13.30
N MET A 34 -3.18 3.51 -12.17
CA MET A 34 -3.17 4.15 -10.86
C MET A 34 -1.75 4.46 -10.43
N GLU A 35 -1.50 5.68 -9.95
CA GLU A 35 -0.19 6.11 -9.45
C GLU A 35 -0.23 6.36 -7.94
N PHE A 36 0.71 5.80 -7.18
CA PHE A 36 0.88 6.09 -5.76
C PHE A 36 1.68 7.37 -5.53
N SER A 37 1.16 8.29 -4.69
CA SER A 37 1.93 9.47 -4.24
C SER A 37 3.24 9.08 -3.53
N ASP A 38 4.30 9.87 -3.77
CA ASP A 38 5.63 9.71 -3.19
C ASP A 38 5.69 10.06 -1.70
N ASP A 39 4.77 10.90 -1.21
CA ASP A 39 4.83 11.50 0.12
C ASP A 39 4.79 10.47 1.26
N VAL A 40 4.14 9.33 1.02
CA VAL A 40 3.92 8.28 2.03
C VAL A 40 5.21 7.50 2.33
N MET A 41 6.23 7.56 1.46
CA MET A 41 7.45 6.74 1.54
C MET A 41 8.75 7.54 1.38
N ASN A 42 8.75 8.84 1.70
CA ASN A 42 9.97 9.64 1.69
C ASN A 42 10.92 9.21 2.82
N LEU A 43 12.03 8.53 2.47
CA LEU A 43 13.01 8.02 3.43
C LEU A 43 14.12 9.03 3.78
N ASP A 44 14.19 10.17 3.09
CA ASP A 44 15.39 11.01 3.09
C ASP A 44 15.43 12.04 4.23
N SER A 45 14.31 12.30 4.93
CA SER A 45 14.33 13.22 6.09
C SER A 45 13.16 13.08 7.05
N GLN A 46 13.47 13.02 8.36
CA GLN A 46 12.64 13.39 9.51
C GLN A 46 13.46 13.24 10.80
N HIS A 47 13.08 13.96 11.88
CA HIS A 47 13.79 13.98 13.17
C HIS A 47 14.07 12.58 13.72
N ILE A 48 15.31 12.14 13.59
CA ILE A 48 15.77 10.85 14.11
C ILE A 48 16.14 11.03 15.59
N ASN A 49 15.55 10.22 16.47
CA ASN A 49 16.00 10.15 17.87
C ASN A 49 17.45 9.63 17.90
N THR A 50 18.38 10.50 18.30
CA THR A 50 19.82 10.26 18.28
C THR A 50 20.25 9.02 19.07
N SER A 51 19.60 8.70 20.20
CA SER A 51 20.00 7.55 21.02
C SER A 51 19.59 6.22 20.38
N ARG A 52 18.33 6.11 19.96
CA ARG A 52 17.80 4.92 19.26
C ARG A 52 18.52 4.68 17.93
N TRP A 53 18.85 5.76 17.22
CA TRP A 53 19.62 5.68 15.98
C TRP A 53 21.03 5.13 16.17
N LYS A 54 21.78 5.65 17.15
CA LYS A 54 23.12 5.13 17.44
C LYS A 54 23.08 3.63 17.74
N GLN A 55 22.12 3.19 18.55
CA GLN A 55 21.94 1.78 18.86
C GLN A 55 21.59 0.95 17.61
N PHE A 56 20.69 1.44 16.76
CA PHE A 56 20.33 0.76 15.52
C PHE A 56 21.54 0.60 14.58
N VAL A 57 22.31 1.66 14.38
CA VAL A 57 23.53 1.62 13.53
C VAL A 57 24.55 0.63 14.09
N GLU A 58 24.74 0.61 15.40
CA GLU A 58 25.65 -0.33 16.07
C GLU A 58 25.23 -1.79 15.86
N TYR A 59 23.94 -2.11 15.92
CA TYR A 59 23.47 -3.47 15.64
C TYR A 59 23.48 -3.79 14.15
N HIS A 60 23.12 -2.83 13.30
CA HIS A 60 23.15 -2.99 11.85
C HIS A 60 24.57 -3.32 11.36
N SER A 61 25.60 -2.68 11.91
CA SER A 61 27.00 -2.93 11.52
C SER A 61 27.52 -4.32 11.93
N LYS A 62 26.84 -5.00 12.87
CA LYS A 62 27.18 -6.37 13.30
C LYS A 62 26.54 -7.45 12.41
N LEU A 63 25.56 -7.10 11.58
CA LEU A 63 24.87 -8.06 10.72
C LEU A 63 25.63 -8.27 9.42
N LYS A 64 25.76 -9.53 8.99
CA LYS A 64 26.25 -9.83 7.65
C LYS A 64 25.17 -9.48 6.63
N GLN A 65 25.59 -9.07 5.44
CA GLN A 65 24.66 -8.73 4.37
C GLN A 65 23.72 -9.90 4.00
N GLN A 66 24.18 -11.14 4.09
CA GLN A 66 23.36 -12.33 3.84
C GLN A 66 22.28 -12.52 4.91
N ASP A 67 22.63 -12.35 6.18
CA ASP A 67 21.69 -12.47 7.31
C ASP A 67 20.63 -11.37 7.22
N LEU A 68 21.07 -10.15 6.90
CA LEU A 68 20.19 -9.00 6.70
C LEU A 68 19.24 -9.21 5.51
N ASN A 69 19.75 -9.68 4.36
CA ASN A 69 18.90 -10.04 3.23
C ASN A 69 17.84 -11.06 3.63
N THR A 70 18.24 -12.13 4.32
CA THR A 70 17.33 -13.21 4.74
C THR A 70 16.26 -12.70 5.69
N ALA A 71 16.62 -11.86 6.66
CA ALA A 71 15.69 -11.25 7.61
C ALA A 71 14.65 -10.33 6.93
N MET A 72 14.96 -9.76 5.77
CA MET A 72 14.07 -8.91 4.99
C MET A 72 13.20 -9.66 3.99
N MET A 73 13.24 -10.99 4.00
CA MET A 73 12.40 -11.81 3.12
C MET A 73 11.14 -12.23 3.87
N VAL A 74 9.99 -11.73 3.41
CA VAL A 74 8.69 -12.08 3.98
C VAL A 74 7.90 -12.84 2.92
N THR A 75 7.44 -14.04 3.26
CA THR A 75 6.62 -14.86 2.35
C THR A 75 5.23 -14.27 2.18
N SER A 76 4.59 -14.54 1.04
CA SER A 76 3.18 -14.19 0.83
C SER A 76 2.28 -14.70 1.96
N ARG A 77 2.55 -15.90 2.48
CA ARG A 77 1.84 -16.47 3.63
C ARG A 77 1.93 -15.59 4.87
N GLU A 78 3.13 -15.14 5.23
CA GLU A 78 3.33 -14.26 6.39
C GLU A 78 2.65 -12.91 6.21
N VAL A 79 2.72 -12.33 4.99
CA VAL A 79 2.00 -11.10 4.66
C VAL A 79 0.50 -11.27 4.88
N PHE A 80 -0.11 -12.31 4.32
CA PHE A 80 -1.56 -12.52 4.39
C PHE A 80 -2.03 -12.93 5.79
N CYS A 81 -1.23 -13.71 6.52
CA CYS A 81 -1.52 -14.03 7.93
C CYS A 81 -1.50 -12.76 8.80
N THR A 82 -0.49 -11.90 8.63
CA THR A 82 -0.40 -10.62 9.36
C THR A 82 -1.57 -9.71 8.99
N LEU A 83 -1.91 -9.62 7.71
CA LEU A 83 -3.03 -8.83 7.22
C LEU A 83 -4.38 -9.31 7.80
N ALA A 84 -4.57 -10.62 7.95
CA ALA A 84 -5.76 -11.20 8.57
C ALA A 84 -5.92 -10.80 10.05
N GLN A 85 -4.82 -10.59 10.75
CA GLN A 85 -4.81 -10.16 12.16
C GLN A 85 -5.05 -8.66 12.32
N LEU A 86 -4.45 -7.84 11.45
CA LEU A 86 -4.49 -6.37 11.57
C LEU A 86 -5.72 -5.74 10.92
N VAL A 87 -6.21 -6.31 9.81
CA VAL A 87 -7.29 -5.72 9.01
C VAL A 87 -8.56 -6.58 9.12
N PRO A 88 -9.61 -6.09 9.83
CA PRO A 88 -10.83 -6.88 10.02
C PRO A 88 -11.70 -6.96 8.77
N CYS A 89 -11.57 -6.02 7.84
CA CYS A 89 -12.38 -5.95 6.63
C CYS A 89 -11.90 -6.95 5.57
N VAL A 90 -12.70 -7.99 5.29
CA VAL A 90 -12.40 -9.01 4.28
C VAL A 90 -12.11 -8.40 2.90
N GLY A 91 -12.87 -7.39 2.48
CA GLY A 91 -12.69 -6.72 1.20
C GLY A 91 -11.29 -6.11 1.06
N CYS A 92 -10.83 -5.36 2.07
CA CYS A 92 -9.48 -4.80 2.08
C CYS A 92 -8.39 -5.88 2.00
N ARG A 93 -8.59 -7.01 2.69
CA ARG A 93 -7.64 -8.12 2.63
C ARG A 93 -7.53 -8.70 1.22
N ARG A 94 -8.69 -8.95 0.58
CA ARG A 94 -8.75 -9.40 -0.81
C ARG A 94 -8.12 -8.40 -1.77
N SER A 95 -8.33 -7.10 -1.59
CA SER A 95 -7.70 -6.08 -2.44
C SER A 95 -6.17 -6.14 -2.37
N VAL A 96 -5.60 -6.32 -1.17
CA VAL A 96 -4.14 -6.44 -1.00
C VAL A 96 -3.62 -7.76 -1.58
N GLU A 97 -4.32 -8.88 -1.37
CA GLU A 97 -3.97 -10.18 -1.98
C GLU A 97 -3.95 -10.11 -3.51
N CYS A 98 -4.98 -9.48 -4.11
CA CYS A 98 -5.04 -9.27 -5.56
C CYS A 98 -3.89 -8.39 -6.04
N LEU A 99 -3.62 -7.26 -5.38
CA LEU A 99 -2.50 -6.39 -5.73
C LEU A 99 -1.16 -7.13 -5.63
N PHE A 100 -0.94 -7.89 -4.56
CA PHE A 100 0.28 -8.67 -4.37
C PHE A 100 0.47 -9.68 -5.51
N SER A 101 -0.59 -10.42 -5.88
CA SER A 101 -0.55 -11.40 -6.97
C SER A 101 -0.22 -10.74 -8.31
N ARG A 102 -0.81 -9.56 -8.59
CA ARG A 102 -0.48 -8.79 -9.79
C ARG A 102 0.97 -8.30 -9.82
N LEU A 103 1.52 -7.91 -8.67
CA LEU A 103 2.93 -7.50 -8.59
C LEU A 103 3.88 -8.69 -8.76
N VAL A 104 3.48 -9.89 -8.30
CA VAL A 104 4.22 -11.14 -8.56
C VAL A 104 4.22 -11.47 -10.05
N GLU A 105 3.07 -11.35 -10.72
CA GLU A 105 2.92 -11.63 -12.16
C GLU A 105 3.69 -10.63 -13.04
N SER A 106 3.58 -9.33 -12.74
CA SER A 106 4.14 -8.25 -13.57
C SER A 106 5.59 -7.91 -13.25
N GLY A 107 6.06 -8.18 -12.02
CA GLY A 107 7.38 -7.73 -11.54
C GLY A 107 7.53 -6.20 -11.42
N ASN A 108 6.42 -5.44 -11.51
CA ASN A 108 6.45 -3.98 -11.51
C ASN A 108 6.93 -3.43 -10.14
N PRO A 109 7.91 -2.50 -10.11
CA PRO A 109 8.47 -1.93 -8.88
C PRO A 109 7.60 -0.81 -8.25
N ALA A 110 6.28 -0.84 -8.42
CA ALA A 110 5.40 0.25 -8.02
C ALA A 110 5.34 0.55 -6.50
N LEU A 111 5.88 -0.33 -5.65
CA LEU A 111 5.83 -0.19 -4.20
C LEU A 111 7.16 0.29 -3.57
N GLU A 112 8.11 0.79 -4.38
CA GLU A 112 9.42 1.23 -3.87
C GLU A 112 9.28 2.13 -2.62
N PRO A 113 10.03 1.87 -1.52
CA PRO A 113 11.18 0.97 -1.35
C PRO A 113 10.87 -0.52 -1.20
N LEU A 114 9.58 -0.91 -1.12
CA LEU A 114 9.17 -2.31 -1.04
C LEU A 114 9.20 -2.96 -2.42
N THR A 115 9.58 -4.23 -2.46
CA THR A 115 9.67 -5.02 -3.68
C THR A 115 8.94 -6.35 -3.50
N VAL A 116 8.08 -6.68 -4.45
CA VAL A 116 7.43 -7.99 -4.52
C VAL A 116 8.14 -8.78 -5.62
N LYS A 117 8.80 -9.88 -5.23
CA LYS A 117 9.53 -10.74 -6.17
C LYS A 117 8.57 -11.70 -6.86
N THR A 118 8.93 -12.11 -8.08
CA THR A 118 8.21 -13.17 -8.83
C THR A 118 8.14 -14.51 -8.09
N THR A 119 9.01 -14.71 -7.09
CA THR A 119 8.96 -15.85 -6.15
C THR A 119 7.91 -15.70 -5.04
N ALA A 120 6.97 -14.75 -5.17
CA ALA A 120 5.94 -14.44 -4.17
C ALA A 120 6.50 -14.04 -2.79
N MET A 121 7.60 -13.30 -2.78
CA MET A 121 8.24 -12.81 -1.55
C MET A 121 8.30 -11.28 -1.54
N LEU A 122 7.91 -10.69 -0.42
CA LEU A 122 8.08 -9.26 -0.14
C LEU A 122 9.48 -9.02 0.43
N SER A 123 10.13 -7.95 -0.01
CA SER A 123 11.40 -7.48 0.52
C SER A 123 11.56 -5.98 0.31
N VAL A 124 12.75 -5.43 0.56
CA VAL A 124 13.12 -4.03 0.30
C VAL A 124 14.13 -3.96 -0.85
N THR A 125 14.20 -2.82 -1.54
CA THR A 125 15.22 -2.61 -2.58
C THR A 125 16.63 -2.74 -2.04
N LYS A 126 17.58 -3.17 -2.87
CA LYS A 126 19.01 -3.28 -2.49
C LYS A 126 19.58 -1.94 -2.00
N ALA A 127 19.17 -0.84 -2.62
CA ALA A 127 19.57 0.51 -2.24
C ALA A 127 19.05 0.90 -0.85
N CYS A 128 17.81 0.52 -0.51
CA CYS A 128 17.27 0.71 0.84
C CYS A 128 17.99 -0.18 1.86
N LEU A 129 18.24 -1.45 1.52
CA LEU A 129 18.89 -2.41 2.39
C LEU A 129 20.33 -2.06 2.76
N ALA A 130 21.07 -1.44 1.83
CA ALA A 130 22.45 -1.01 2.05
C ALA A 130 22.56 0.25 2.91
N ASP A 131 21.45 0.97 3.12
CA ASP A 131 21.42 2.24 3.84
C ASP A 131 20.70 2.06 5.18
N ALA A 132 21.48 1.98 6.26
CA ALA A 132 20.98 1.85 7.62
C ALA A 132 19.99 2.98 7.99
N LYS A 133 20.18 4.19 7.45
CA LYS A 133 19.29 5.33 7.71
C LYS A 133 17.93 5.10 7.07
N LYS A 134 17.91 4.62 5.81
CA LYS A 134 16.67 4.29 5.10
C LYS A 134 15.91 3.17 5.80
N LEU A 135 16.59 2.11 6.24
CA LEU A 135 15.97 1.03 7.03
C LEU A 135 15.41 1.53 8.36
N TYR A 136 16.17 2.34 9.10
CA TYR A 136 15.69 2.92 10.35
C TYR A 136 14.45 3.79 10.14
N THR A 137 14.47 4.66 9.14
CA THR A 137 13.33 5.51 8.78
C THR A 137 12.11 4.66 8.41
N LEU A 138 12.29 3.62 7.60
CA LEU A 138 11.21 2.71 7.21
C LEU A 138 10.55 2.04 8.43
N PHE A 139 11.34 1.48 9.34
CA PHE A 139 10.79 0.72 10.47
C PHE A 139 10.29 1.58 11.62
N TYR A 140 11.02 2.62 12.00
CA TYR A 140 10.76 3.35 13.24
C TYR A 140 10.07 4.70 13.03
N VAL A 141 10.25 5.33 11.87
CA VAL A 141 9.61 6.62 11.58
C VAL A 141 8.29 6.40 10.85
N HIS A 142 8.32 5.64 9.76
CA HIS A 142 7.11 5.38 8.95
C HIS A 142 6.24 4.28 9.51
N GLY A 143 6.82 3.25 10.15
CA GLY A 143 6.04 2.14 10.71
C GLY A 143 4.92 2.58 11.65
N SER A 144 5.18 3.54 12.56
CA SER A 144 4.16 4.09 13.47
C SER A 144 3.04 4.82 12.72
N LYS A 145 3.41 5.73 11.80
CA LYS A 145 2.46 6.49 10.98
C LYS A 145 1.57 5.58 10.13
N LEU A 146 2.14 4.52 9.57
CA LEU A 146 1.40 3.56 8.75
C LEU A 146 0.41 2.74 9.60
N ASN A 147 0.79 2.37 10.82
CA ASN A 147 -0.13 1.72 11.76
C ASN A 147 -1.29 2.67 12.12
N ASP A 148 -0.99 3.94 12.44
CA ASP A 148 -2.02 4.95 12.72
C ASP A 148 -2.99 5.12 11.53
N MET A 149 -2.47 5.10 10.29
CA MET A 149 -3.28 5.16 9.08
C MET A 149 -4.19 3.94 8.91
N ILE A 150 -3.72 2.73 9.23
CA ILE A 150 -4.53 1.50 9.19
C ILE A 150 -5.63 1.56 10.25
N ASP A 151 -5.31 2.05 11.45
CA ASP A 151 -6.27 2.18 12.55
C ASP A 151 -7.32 3.26 12.29
N ALA A 152 -6.93 4.33 11.60
CA ALA A 152 -7.82 5.41 11.19
C ALA A 152 -8.81 5.02 10.06
N ILE A 153 -8.66 3.86 9.41
CA ILE A 153 -9.61 3.40 8.38
C ILE A 153 -11.02 3.34 8.98
N PRO A 154 -12.00 4.13 8.50
CA PRO A 154 -13.33 4.16 9.08
C PRO A 154 -14.03 2.81 8.95
N LYS A 155 -14.42 2.23 10.09
CA LYS A 155 -15.11 0.94 10.19
C LYS A 155 -16.59 1.17 10.50
N SER A 156 -17.47 0.47 9.78
CA SER A 156 -18.89 0.46 10.10
C SER A 156 -19.11 -0.30 11.42
N LYS A 157 -19.84 0.34 12.34
CA LYS A 157 -20.16 -0.21 13.66
C LYS A 157 -21.00 -1.50 13.58
N LYS A 158 -21.73 -1.72 12.47
CA LYS A 158 -22.67 -2.85 12.33
C LYS A 158 -22.05 -4.12 11.74
N ASN A 159 -21.07 -4.01 10.85
CA ASN A 159 -20.60 -5.17 10.05
C ASN A 159 -19.07 -5.33 10.00
N LYS A 160 -18.31 -4.52 10.77
CA LYS A 160 -16.83 -4.47 10.76
C LYS A 160 -16.21 -4.21 9.37
N ARG A 161 -17.01 -3.92 8.33
CA ARG A 161 -16.54 -3.56 7.00
C ARG A 161 -16.11 -2.10 7.02
N CYS A 162 -15.09 -1.76 6.24
CA CYS A 162 -14.74 -0.35 6.06
C CYS A 162 -15.75 0.33 5.12
N GLN A 163 -15.79 1.66 5.15
CA GLN A 163 -16.69 2.43 4.27
C GLN A 163 -16.46 2.19 2.77
N LEU A 164 -15.26 1.79 2.37
CA LEU A 164 -14.92 1.44 0.98
C LEU A 164 -15.49 0.08 0.52
N HIS A 165 -15.79 -0.81 1.47
CA HIS A 165 -16.30 -2.16 1.20
C HIS A 165 -17.64 -2.42 1.90
N SER A 166 -18.33 -1.37 2.33
CA SER A 166 -19.70 -1.41 2.82
C SER A 166 -20.61 -1.03 1.66
N LEU A 167 -21.59 -1.87 1.33
CA LEU A 167 -22.57 -1.54 0.28
C LEU A 167 -23.50 -0.38 0.68
N ASP A 168 -23.57 -0.07 1.98
CA ASP A 168 -24.47 0.95 2.55
C ASP A 168 -24.06 2.39 2.21
N THR A 169 -22.81 2.65 1.83
CA THR A 169 -22.28 3.99 1.50
C THR A 169 -22.59 4.45 0.08
N HIS A 170 -23.05 3.55 -0.79
CA HIS A 170 -23.36 3.85 -2.19
C HIS A 170 -24.86 3.94 -2.48
N LYS A 171 -25.73 3.97 -1.46
CA LYS A 171 -27.15 4.26 -1.71
C LYS A 171 -27.26 5.72 -2.18
N PRO A 172 -27.65 5.99 -3.44
CA PRO A 172 -27.96 7.35 -3.84
C PRO A 172 -29.06 7.87 -2.91
N LYS A 173 -28.92 9.11 -2.42
CA LYS A 173 -30.04 9.82 -1.78
C LYS A 173 -31.21 9.79 -2.78
N PRO A 174 -32.40 9.31 -2.41
CA PRO A 174 -33.55 9.45 -3.29
C PRO A 174 -33.79 10.95 -3.52
N LEU A 175 -33.74 11.36 -4.78
CA LEU A 175 -34.22 12.67 -5.24
C LEU A 175 -35.74 12.67 -5.05
N GLY A 176 -36.19 13.12 -3.89
CA GLY A 176 -37.60 13.00 -3.51
C GLY A 176 -37.92 13.72 -2.22
N GLN A 177 -37.47 14.97 -2.08
CA GLN A 177 -38.10 15.92 -1.17
C GLN A 177 -38.13 17.25 -1.90
N LEU A 178 -39.21 17.43 -2.66
CA LEU A 178 -39.70 18.74 -3.05
C LEU A 178 -39.95 19.50 -1.75
N ASP A 179 -39.24 20.60 -1.56
CA ASP A 179 -39.60 21.60 -0.57
C ASP A 179 -41.01 22.07 -0.89
N SER A 180 -41.97 21.64 -0.06
CA SER A 180 -43.31 22.18 -0.04
C SER A 180 -43.20 23.66 0.31
N VAL A 181 -43.48 24.49 -0.68
CA VAL A 181 -43.79 25.91 -0.55
C VAL A 181 -44.90 26.07 0.48
N GLU A 182 -44.55 26.53 1.68
CA GLU A 182 -45.53 27.12 2.59
C GLU A 182 -45.63 28.61 2.26
N THR A 183 -46.81 28.96 1.76
CA THR A 183 -47.32 30.31 1.64
C THR A 183 -47.70 30.81 3.03
N ASN A 184 -47.22 32.00 3.40
CA ASN A 184 -47.93 32.98 4.21
C ASN A 184 -47.36 34.37 3.92
#